data_AF-A0A920DQW1-F1
#
_entry.id   AF-A0A920DQW1-F1
#
_cell.length_a   1.000
_cell.length_b   1.000
_cell.length_c   1.000
_cell.angle_alpha   90.00
_cell.angle_beta   90.00
_cell.angle_gamma   90.00
#
_symmetry.space_group_name_H-M   'P 1'
#
loop_
_entity.id
_entity.type
_entity.pdbx_description
1 polymer ?
#
loop_
_entity_poly.entity_id
_entity_poly.type
_entity_poly.pdbx_seq_one_letter_code
_entity_poly.pdbx_strand_id
1 'polypeptide(L)'
;MNKKLFTIKNLLLGSALAFMTSCSDDKETCADCHLVVMNADGSETELLDLEEYCGDDLHEIEENGYSFQDTIYVDSDGNTLATPVAPGDAVEVHCGEEHDHDH
;
A
#
# COMPACT_ATOMS: atom_id res chain seq x y z
N MET A 1 17.55 -51.06 11.21
CA MET A 1 16.30 -51.09 10.42
C MET A 1 15.34 -50.04 11.00
N ASN A 2 14.75 -49.22 10.12
CA ASN A 2 13.58 -48.34 10.31
C ASN A 2 13.82 -47.05 11.14
N LYS A 3 14.36 -45.97 10.57
CA LYS A 3 13.66 -44.84 9.90
C LYS A 3 12.41 -44.36 10.65
N LYS A 4 12.47 -43.18 11.30
CA LYS A 4 11.50 -42.07 11.20
C LYS A 4 12.19 -40.74 11.60
N LEU A 5 12.83 -40.09 10.64
CA LEU A 5 13.10 -38.65 10.71
C LEU A 5 11.76 -37.96 10.48
N PHE A 6 11.21 -37.29 11.51
CA PHE A 6 10.11 -36.37 11.30
C PHE A 6 10.69 -35.07 10.76
N THR A 7 10.73 -34.96 9.44
CA THR A 7 10.96 -33.72 8.71
C THR A 7 9.80 -32.78 9.02
N ILE A 8 10.05 -31.76 9.85
CA ILE A 8 9.12 -30.65 10.04
C ILE A 8 9.15 -29.86 8.73
N LYS A 9 8.14 -30.10 7.89
CA LYS A 9 7.88 -29.35 6.67
C LYS A 9 7.64 -27.88 7.03
N ASN A 10 8.34 -27.01 6.31
CA ASN A 10 8.04 -25.60 6.05
C ASN A 10 6.70 -25.11 6.61
N LEU A 11 6.75 -24.39 7.74
CA LEU A 11 5.72 -23.44 8.09
C LEU A 11 6.08 -22.13 7.39
N LEU A 12 5.71 -22.02 6.12
CA LEU A 12 5.67 -20.74 5.43
C LEU A 12 4.51 -19.96 6.05
N LEU A 13 4.80 -19.20 7.11
CA LEU A 13 3.96 -18.09 7.53
C LEU A 13 4.20 -16.95 6.54
N GLY A 14 3.66 -17.09 5.34
CA GLY A 14 3.36 -15.94 4.50
C GLY A 14 2.16 -15.26 5.12
N SER A 15 2.40 -14.32 6.05
CA SER A 15 1.40 -13.30 6.35
C SER A 15 1.33 -12.41 5.12
N ALA A 16 0.49 -12.80 4.15
CA ALA A 16 -0.17 -11.81 3.34
C ALA A 16 -1.08 -11.06 4.33
N LEU A 17 -0.63 -9.90 4.79
CA LEU A 17 -1.57 -8.88 5.24
C LEU A 17 -2.32 -8.46 3.99
N ALA A 18 -3.37 -9.20 3.66
CA ALA A 18 -4.44 -8.66 2.85
C ALA A 18 -5.09 -7.62 3.75
N PHE A 19 -4.70 -6.36 3.58
CA PHE A 19 -5.49 -5.25 4.08
C PHE A 19 -6.89 -5.43 3.51
N MET A 20 -7.86 -5.40 4.41
CA MET A 20 -9.24 -5.75 4.14
C MET A 20 -9.85 -4.64 3.27
N THR A 21 -9.73 -4.75 1.95
CA THR A 21 -10.62 -4.00 1.05
C THR A 21 -12.03 -4.54 1.28
N SER A 22 -12.80 -3.81 2.07
CA SER A 22 -14.21 -4.08 2.30
C SER A 22 -14.98 -3.55 1.10
N CYS A 23 -14.95 -4.27 -0.02
CA CYS A 23 -15.69 -3.89 -1.22
C CYS A 23 -17.20 -3.89 -0.94
N SER A 24 -17.77 -2.74 -0.60
CA SER A 24 -19.20 -2.48 -0.77
C SER A 24 -19.36 -1.85 -2.14
N ASP A 25 -20.24 -2.41 -2.97
CA ASP A 25 -20.59 -1.99 -4.35
C ASP A 25 -21.21 -0.56 -4.45
N ASP A 26 -20.92 0.32 -3.50
CA ASP A 26 -21.54 1.62 -3.38
C ASP A 26 -20.66 2.69 -4.02
N LYS A 27 -21.17 3.27 -5.11
CA LYS A 27 -20.57 4.34 -5.93
C LYS A 27 -20.27 5.65 -5.15
N GLU A 28 -20.50 5.65 -3.85
CA GLU A 28 -20.40 6.79 -2.93
C GLU A 28 -19.26 6.63 -1.92
N THR A 29 -18.50 5.52 -1.95
CA THR A 29 -17.35 5.33 -1.07
C THR A 29 -16.18 6.18 -1.55
N CYS A 30 -15.66 7.02 -0.65
CA CYS A 30 -14.50 7.88 -0.89
C CYS A 30 -13.43 7.63 0.17
N ALA A 31 -12.16 7.73 -0.22
CA ALA A 31 -11.03 7.59 0.68
C ALA A 31 -9.86 8.50 0.28
N ASP A 32 -9.21 9.08 1.29
CA ASP A 32 -7.92 9.76 1.12
C ASP A 32 -6.83 8.72 0.87
N CYS A 33 -6.02 8.91 -0.17
CA CYS A 33 -4.98 7.96 -0.56
C CYS A 33 -3.57 8.54 -0.39
N HIS A 34 -2.63 7.74 0.08
CA HIS A 34 -1.23 8.13 0.26
C HIS A 34 -0.32 7.20 -0.55
N LEU A 35 0.75 7.77 -1.12
CA LEU A 35 1.81 7.00 -1.75
C LEU A 35 2.85 6.63 -0.69
N VAL A 36 3.16 5.34 -0.53
CA VAL A 36 4.15 4.87 0.44
C VAL A 36 5.28 4.10 -0.23
N VAL A 37 6.45 4.07 0.43
CA VAL A 37 7.54 3.16 0.09
C VAL A 37 7.85 2.25 1.28
N MET A 38 8.09 0.97 0.99
CA MET A 38 8.56 0.00 1.98
C MET A 38 10.07 0.13 2.17
N ASN A 39 10.49 0.49 3.37
CA ASN A 39 11.90 0.57 3.75
C ASN A 39 12.53 -0.81 3.92
N ALA A 40 13.86 -0.87 3.87
CA ALA A 40 14.60 -2.11 4.04
C ALA A 40 14.44 -2.75 5.45
N ASP A 41 14.01 -1.96 6.44
CA ASP A 41 13.70 -2.44 7.80
C ASP A 41 12.25 -2.92 7.95
N GLY A 42 11.45 -2.86 6.88
CA GLY A 42 10.04 -3.25 6.85
C GLY A 42 9.09 -2.19 7.40
N SER A 43 9.56 -0.97 7.69
CA SER A 43 8.69 0.17 7.95
C SER A 43 8.22 0.82 6.65
N GLU A 44 7.10 1.52 6.68
CA GLU A 44 6.60 2.31 5.55
C GLU A 44 6.91 3.79 5.76
N THR A 45 7.13 4.51 4.67
CA THR A 45 7.26 5.97 4.67
C THR A 45 6.30 6.56 3.66
N GLU A 46 5.43 7.45 4.13
CA GLU A 46 4.52 8.23 3.30
C GLU A 46 5.32 9.25 2.49
N LEU A 47 5.19 9.20 1.17
CA LEU A 47 5.91 10.02 0.22
C LEU A 47 5.09 11.23 -0.21
N LEU A 48 3.81 11.00 -0.52
CA LEU A 48 2.90 11.99 -1.05
C LEU A 48 1.50 11.73 -0.49
N ASP A 49 0.86 12.79 -0.02
CA ASP A 49 -0.57 12.81 0.20
C ASP A 49 -1.23 13.00 -1.16
N LEU A 50 -1.99 12.00 -1.62
CA LEU A 50 -2.82 12.13 -2.81
C LEU A 50 -4.17 12.73 -2.41
N GLU A 51 -4.98 13.02 -3.41
CA GLU A 51 -6.34 13.50 -3.18
C GLU A 51 -7.28 12.37 -2.72
N GLU A 52 -8.50 12.75 -2.34
CA GLU A 52 -9.60 11.84 -2.07
C GLU A 52 -10.09 11.25 -3.40
N TYR A 53 -10.13 9.92 -3.50
CA TYR A 53 -10.69 9.20 -4.64
C TYR A 53 -12.02 8.56 -4.24
N CYS A 54 -12.97 8.54 -5.17
CA CYS A 54 -14.30 7.98 -4.94
C CYS A 54 -14.68 6.95 -6.01
N GLY A 55 -15.45 5.94 -5.62
CA GLY A 55 -16.08 4.98 -6.54
C GLY A 55 -15.08 4.31 -7.50
N ASP A 56 -15.31 4.47 -8.81
CA ASP A 56 -14.51 3.79 -9.83
C ASP A 56 -13.04 4.30 -9.85
N ASP A 57 -12.80 5.58 -9.51
CA ASP A 57 -11.46 6.16 -9.46
C ASP A 57 -10.67 5.64 -8.25
N LEU A 58 -11.36 5.43 -7.12
CA LEU A 58 -10.80 4.78 -5.92
C LEU A 58 -10.40 3.34 -6.25
N HIS A 59 -11.29 2.59 -6.91
CA HIS A 59 -10.98 1.23 -7.33
C HIS A 59 -9.82 1.19 -8.33
N GLU A 60 -9.76 2.13 -9.28
CA GLU A 60 -8.68 2.18 -10.26
C GLU A 60 -7.32 2.44 -9.61
N ILE A 61 -7.24 3.35 -8.65
CA ILE A 61 -5.98 3.66 -7.98
C ILE A 61 -5.53 2.55 -7.02
N GLU A 62 -6.47 1.85 -6.38
CA GLU A 62 -6.16 0.67 -5.56
C GLU A 62 -5.66 -0.52 -6.40
N GLU A 63 -6.24 -0.74 -7.58
CA GLU A 63 -5.84 -1.85 -8.47
C GLU A 63 -4.56 -1.57 -9.25
N ASN A 64 -4.38 -0.33 -9.73
CA ASN A 64 -3.30 0.03 -10.64
C ASN A 64 -2.17 0.83 -9.99
N GLY A 65 -2.39 1.35 -8.77
CA GLY A 65 -1.44 2.20 -8.06
C GLY A 65 -1.34 3.61 -8.66
N TYR A 66 -0.29 4.32 -8.27
CA TYR A 66 -0.04 5.70 -8.69
C TYR A 66 1.32 5.84 -9.37
N SER A 67 1.35 6.56 -10.48
CA SER A 67 2.57 6.83 -11.26
C SER A 67 2.99 8.30 -11.12
N PHE A 68 4.25 8.52 -10.77
CA PHE A 68 4.85 9.85 -10.67
C PHE A 68 6.03 9.98 -11.66
N GLN A 69 6.32 11.21 -12.09
CA GLN A 69 7.32 11.48 -13.14
C GLN A 69 8.67 11.98 -12.60
N ASP A 70 8.67 12.60 -11.42
CA ASP A 70 9.85 13.22 -10.83
C ASP A 70 10.36 12.39 -9.65
N THR A 71 11.69 12.35 -9.46
CA THR A 71 12.26 11.70 -8.27
C THR A 71 11.83 12.42 -6.99
N ILE A 72 11.34 11.66 -6.02
CA ILE A 72 10.91 12.14 -4.71
C ILE A 72 12.12 12.12 -3.78
N TYR A 73 12.43 13.27 -3.18
CA TYR A 73 13.58 13.46 -2.29
C TYR A 73 13.18 13.70 -0.83
N VAL A 74 11.91 14.04 -0.59
CA VAL A 74 11.36 14.34 0.72
C VAL A 74 10.07 13.53 0.93
N ASP A 75 9.80 13.14 2.17
CA ASP A 75 8.53 12.53 2.56
C ASP A 75 7.39 13.57 2.66
N SER A 76 6.17 13.11 2.95
CA SER A 76 4.98 13.98 3.10
C SER A 76 5.15 15.00 4.23
N ASP A 77 5.91 14.66 5.28
CA ASP A 77 6.26 15.53 6.40
C ASP A 77 7.37 16.55 6.06
N GLY A 78 8.00 16.45 4.88
CA GLY A 78 9.07 17.32 4.40
C GLY A 78 10.48 16.96 4.89
N ASN A 79 10.68 15.79 5.49
CA ASN A 79 11.99 15.27 5.85
C ASN A 79 12.70 14.69 4.62
N THR A 80 14.02 14.85 4.55
CA THR A 80 14.82 14.28 3.46
C THR A 80 14.90 12.77 3.56
N LEU A 81 14.55 12.08 2.48
CA LEU A 81 14.66 10.63 2.38
C LEU A 81 16.13 10.20 2.35
N ALA A 82 16.44 9.12 3.07
CA ALA A 82 17.78 8.54 3.05
C ALA A 82 18.17 8.02 1.65
N THR A 83 17.17 7.52 0.91
CA THR A 83 17.29 7.11 -0.49
C THR A 83 16.13 7.77 -1.26
N PRO A 84 16.42 8.59 -2.29
CA PRO A 84 15.37 9.16 -3.13
C PRO A 84 14.60 8.06 -3.87
N VAL A 85 13.31 8.28 -4.08
CA VAL A 85 12.42 7.33 -4.77
C VAL A 85 12.23 7.81 -6.21
N ALA A 86 12.73 7.06 -7.17
CA ALA A 86 12.66 7.38 -8.60
C ALA A 86 11.42 6.75 -9.27
N PRO A 87 10.96 7.30 -10.40
CA PRO A 87 9.90 6.68 -11.19
C PRO A 87 10.25 5.22 -11.55
N GLY A 88 9.35 4.30 -11.21
CA GLY A 88 9.53 2.86 -11.42
C GLY A 88 10.12 2.09 -10.23
N ASP A 89 10.48 2.78 -9.14
CA ASP A 89 10.75 2.12 -7.87
C ASP A 89 9.46 1.50 -7.29
N ALA A 90 9.62 0.49 -6.45
CA ALA A 90 8.50 -0.20 -5.82
C ALA A 90 7.86 0.72 -4.77
N VAL A 91 6.66 1.19 -5.07
CA VAL A 91 5.80 2.01 -4.20
C VAL A 91 4.42 1.38 -4.13
N GLU A 92 3.67 1.70 -3.08
CA GLU A 92 2.30 1.24 -2.87
C GLU A 92 1.38 2.44 -2.64
N VAL A 93 0.10 2.31 -3.02
CA VAL A 93 -0.93 3.29 -2.68
C VAL A 93 -1.74 2.72 -1.53
N HIS A 94 -1.84 3.47 -0.45
CA HIS A 94 -2.63 3.14 0.72
C HIS A 94 -3.78 4.13 0.81
N CYS A 95 -5.00 3.68 0.53
CA CYS A 95 -6.20 4.46 0.74
C CYS A 95 -6.77 4.17 2.14
N GLY A 96 -7.16 5.23 2.84
CA GLY A 96 -7.69 5.16 4.20
C GLY A 96 -9.02 4.42 4.32
N GLU A 97 -9.59 4.39 5.52
CA GLU A 97 -10.92 3.81 5.74
C GLU A 97 -11.98 4.65 4.99
N GLU A 98 -12.77 3.99 4.14
CA GLU A 98 -13.83 4.61 3.36
C GLU A 98 -14.78 5.41 4.29
N HIS A 99 -14.96 6.68 3.97
CA HIS A 99 -15.95 7.51 4.64
C HIS A 99 -17.18 7.59 3.73
N ASP A 100 -18.31 7.03 4.19
CA ASP A 100 -19.61 7.32 3.60
C ASP A 100 -19.89 8.82 3.81
N HIS A 101 -19.96 9.59 2.73
CA HIS A 101 -20.46 10.96 2.76
C HIS A 101 -21.98 10.93 2.98
N ASP A 102 -22.41 10.74 4.23
CA ASP A 102 -23.80 10.95 4.65
C ASP A 102 -24.18 12.43 4.42
N HIS A 103 -24.86 12.74 3.30
CA HIS A 103 -25.44 14.06 3.02
C HIS A 103 -26.98 14.03 2.95
#